data_AF-A0A0F9V711-F1
#
_entry.id   AF-A0A0F9V711-F1
#
_cell.length_a   1.000
_cell.length_b   1.000
_cell.length_c   1.000
_cell.angle_alpha   90.00
_cell.angle_beta   90.00
_cell.angle_gamma   90.00
#
_symmetry.space_group_name_H-M   'P 1'
#
loop_
_entity.id
_entity.type
_entity.pdbx_description
1 polymer ?
#
loop_
_entity_poly.entity_id
_entity_poly.type
_entity_poly.pdbx_seq_one_letter_code
_entity_poly.pdbx_strand_id
1 'polypeptide(L)'
;MPKPIRQITIDSLTELALKRAWPNLGRQTRQVMYLAIVKGFSNKGISEILEINIKTTEEYLWRAVRAAHAKTRRQAYAFYAIRFNQENRE
;
A
#
# COMPACT_ATOMS: atom_id res chain seq x y z
N MET A 1 15.16 17.78 17.53
CA MET A 1 13.96 16.92 17.44
C MET A 1 13.59 16.82 15.96
N PRO A 2 13.59 15.63 15.33
CA PRO A 2 13.06 15.52 13.97
C PRO A 2 11.60 15.99 13.99
N LYS A 3 11.23 16.87 13.05
CA LYS A 3 9.85 17.34 12.90
C LYS A 3 8.95 16.11 12.79
N PRO A 4 7.77 16.09 13.44
CA PRO A 4 6.80 15.04 13.17
C PRO A 4 6.54 15.10 11.68
N ILE A 5 6.90 14.02 10.97
CA ILE A 5 6.51 13.82 9.58
C ILE A 5 5.00 13.78 9.67
N ARG A 6 4.36 14.92 9.38
CA ARG A 6 2.90 15.08 9.43
C ARG A 6 2.34 13.80 8.87
N GLN A 7 1.68 13.06 9.75
CA GLN A 7 1.01 11.80 9.50
C GLN A 7 0.71 11.73 8.01
N ILE A 8 1.44 10.89 7.26
CA ILE A 8 1.12 10.60 5.86
C ILE A 8 -0.12 9.68 5.91
N THR A 9 -1.16 10.20 6.56
CA THR A 9 -2.54 9.79 6.44
C THR A 9 -2.88 10.08 5.01
N ILE A 10 -2.99 9.00 4.24
CA ILE A 10 -3.68 8.98 2.98
C ILE A 10 -4.93 9.82 3.15
N ASP A 11 -5.04 10.90 2.38
CA ASP A 11 -6.20 11.77 2.45
C ASP A 11 -7.47 10.99 2.09
N SER A 12 -8.62 11.52 2.48
CA SER A 12 -9.90 10.82 2.32
C SER A 12 -10.21 10.44 0.87
N LEU A 13 -9.76 11.24 -0.11
CA LEU A 13 -9.98 10.97 -1.53
C LEU A 13 -9.08 9.82 -2.00
N THR A 14 -7.80 9.85 -1.63
CA THR A 14 -6.87 8.77 -1.95
C THR A 14 -7.32 7.46 -1.28
N GLU A 15 -7.79 7.47 -0.03
CA GLU A 15 -8.29 6.25 0.64
C GLU A 15 -9.54 5.72 -0.07
N LEU A 16 -10.44 6.60 -0.52
CA LEU A 16 -11.62 6.20 -1.28
C LEU A 16 -11.23 5.55 -2.63
N ALA A 17 -10.30 6.15 -3.36
CA ALA A 17 -9.77 5.59 -4.61
C ALA A 17 -9.12 4.22 -4.38
N LEU A 18 -8.32 4.09 -3.33
CA LEU A 18 -7.69 2.81 -2.97
C LEU A 18 -8.71 1.76 -2.54
N LYS A 19 -9.78 2.15 -1.85
CA LYS A 19 -10.87 1.24 -1.49
C LYS A 19 -11.60 0.71 -2.72
N ARG A 20 -11.79 1.55 -3.75
CA ARG A 20 -12.37 1.13 -5.04
C ARG A 20 -11.44 0.21 -5.83
N ALA A 21 -10.16 0.57 -5.92
CA ALA A 21 -9.17 -0.22 -6.63
C ALA A 21 -8.89 -1.57 -5.95
N TRP A 22 -8.76 -1.58 -4.63
CA TRP A 22 -8.30 -2.75 -3.85
C TRP A 22 -9.31 -3.10 -2.74
N PRO A 23 -10.54 -3.52 -3.09
CA PRO A 23 -11.62 -3.71 -2.12
C PRO A 23 -11.34 -4.81 -1.11
N ASN A 24 -10.56 -5.82 -1.49
CA ASN A 24 -10.23 -6.98 -0.65
C ASN A 24 -9.10 -6.73 0.35
N LEU A 25 -8.50 -5.53 0.35
CA LEU A 25 -7.44 -5.17 1.27
C LEU A 25 -8.00 -4.41 2.47
N GLY A 26 -7.49 -4.66 3.67
CA GLY A 26 -7.73 -3.79 4.83
C GLY A 26 -7.06 -2.42 4.65
N ARG A 27 -7.49 -1.42 5.43
CA ARG A 27 -6.98 -0.03 5.34
C ARG A 27 -5.45 0.05 5.45
N GLN A 28 -4.87 -0.57 6.48
CA GLN A 28 -3.42 -0.58 6.70
C GLN A 28 -2.69 -1.28 5.55
N THR A 29 -3.26 -2.39 5.06
CA THR A 29 -2.70 -3.11 3.90
C THR A 29 -2.73 -2.25 2.64
N ARG A 30 -3.83 -1.53 2.37
CA ARG A 30 -3.90 -0.57 1.26
C ARG A 30 -2.85 0.51 1.40
N GLN A 31 -2.66 1.06 2.60
CA GLN A 31 -1.69 2.12 2.84
C GLN A 31 -0.26 1.68 2.55
N VAL A 32 0.13 0.51 3.06
CA VAL A 32 1.45 -0.07 2.78
C VAL A 32 1.63 -0.36 1.29
N MET A 33 0.62 -0.92 0.63
CA MET A 33 0.66 -1.23 -0.80
C MET A 33 0.76 0.03 -1.67
N TYR A 34 0.07 1.11 -1.29
CA TYR A 34 0.15 2.40 -1.97
C TYR A 34 1.55 2.99 -1.88
N LEU A 35 2.14 3.02 -0.68
CA LEU A 35 3.49 3.52 -0.49
C LEU A 35 4.53 2.68 -1.24
N ALA A 36 4.37 1.35 -1.29
CA ALA A 36 5.27 0.46 -1.99
C ALA A 36 5.17 0.58 -3.52
N ILE A 37 3.95 0.50 -4.08
CA ILE A 37 3.74 0.38 -5.52
C ILE A 37 3.63 1.74 -6.19
N VAL A 38 2.84 2.66 -5.62
CA VAL A 38 2.52 3.94 -6.25
C VAL A 38 3.57 4.99 -5.92
N LYS A 39 4.08 5.00 -4.67
CA LYS A 39 5.13 5.95 -4.26
C LYS A 39 6.55 5.39 -4.36
N GLY A 40 6.72 4.08 -4.53
CA GLY A 40 8.04 3.46 -4.72
C GLY A 40 8.93 3.43 -3.47
N PHE A 41 8.36 3.54 -2.26
CA PHE A 41 9.14 3.47 -1.03
C PHE A 41 9.62 2.04 -0.73
N SER A 42 10.82 1.93 -0.15
CA SER A 42 11.36 0.68 0.37
C SER A 42 10.64 0.25 1.66
N ASN A 43 10.71 -1.04 2.02
CA ASN A 43 10.11 -1.52 3.28
C ASN A 43 10.60 -0.75 4.51
N LYS A 44 11.90 -0.40 4.54
CA LYS A 44 12.48 0.42 5.61
C LYS A 44 11.85 1.81 5.62
N GLY A 45 11.78 2.49 4.47
CA GLY A 45 11.16 3.80 4.37
C GLY A 45 9.68 3.80 4.75
N ILE A 46 8.92 2.77 4.34
CA ILE A 46 7.51 2.60 4.75
C ILE A 46 7.41 2.42 6.27
N SER A 47 8.27 1.60 6.86
CA SER A 47 8.27 1.36 8.31
C SER A 47 8.55 2.64 9.11
N GLU A 48 9.45 3.49 8.61
CA GLU A 48 9.75 4.81 9.18
C GLU A 48 8.58 5.79 9.01
N ILE A 49 7.96 5.83 7.82
CA ILE A 49 6.81 6.70 7.53
C ILE A 49 5.59 6.35 8.37
N LEU A 50 5.32 5.05 8.54
CA LEU A 50 4.14 4.57 9.25
C LEU A 50 4.39 4.33 10.75
N GLU A 51 5.61 4.55 11.23
CA GLU A 51 6.04 4.28 12.60
C GLU A 51 5.70 2.85 13.07
N ILE A 52 5.87 1.88 12.17
CA ILE A 52 5.65 0.44 12.44
C ILE A 52 6.94 -0.35 12.28
N ASN A 53 6.97 -1.59 12.79
CA ASN A 53 8.11 -2.47 12.57
C ASN A 53 8.22 -2.86 11.09
N ILE A 54 9.45 -3.01 10.59
CA ILE A 54 9.72 -3.51 9.23
C ILE A 54 9.06 -4.88 8.98
N LYS A 55 9.02 -5.77 10.00
CA LYS A 55 8.33 -7.06 9.92
C LYS A 55 6.82 -6.88 9.71
N THR A 56 6.21 -5.92 10.40
CA THR A 56 4.79 -5.58 10.22
C THR A 56 4.52 -5.07 8.81
N THR A 57 5.43 -4.27 8.24
CA THR A 57 5.36 -3.83 6.84
C THR A 57 5.36 -5.04 5.90
N GLU A 58 6.27 -6.00 6.09
CA GLU A 58 6.35 -7.21 5.29
C GLU A 58 5.12 -8.11 5.42
N GLU A 59 4.55 -8.21 6.62
CA GLU A 59 3.30 -8.93 6.85
C GLU A 59 2.13 -8.32 6.07
N TYR A 60 2.00 -6.99 6.07
CA TYR A 60 0.97 -6.31 5.28
C TYR A 60 1.15 -6.57 3.78
N LEU A 61 2.38 -6.49 3.26
CA LEU A 61 2.66 -6.83 1.86
C LEU A 61 2.28 -8.29 1.55
N TRP A 62 2.59 -9.24 2.44
CA TRP A 62 2.19 -10.64 2.27
C TRP A 62 0.68 -10.87 2.35
N ARG A 63 -0.04 -10.13 3.19
CA ARG A 63 -1.51 -10.15 3.20
C ARG A 63 -2.07 -9.72 1.85
N ALA A 64 -1.48 -8.70 1.21
CA ALA A 64 -1.89 -8.28 -0.12
C ALA A 64 -1.63 -9.35 -1.19
N VAL A 65 -0.47 -10.02 -1.14
CA VAL A 65 -0.18 -11.14 -2.07
C VAL A 65 -1.21 -12.25 -1.95
N ARG A 66 -1.56 -12.64 -0.72
CA ARG A 66 -2.58 -13.68 -0.47
C ARG A 66 -3.95 -13.25 -0.95
N ALA A 67 -4.35 -12.01 -0.70
CA ALA A 67 -5.62 -11.45 -1.16
C ALA A 67 -5.73 -11.34 -2.69
N ALA A 68 -4.59 -11.21 -3.39
CA ALA A 68 -4.53 -11.21 -4.85
C ALA A 68 -4.53 -12.62 -5.47
N HIS A 69 -4.53 -13.68 -4.66
CA HIS A 69 -4.33 -15.07 -5.10
C HIS A 69 -3.09 -15.23 -6.02
N ALA A 70 -2.07 -14.40 -5.79
CA ALA A 70 -0.88 -14.37 -6.61
C ALA A 70 0.18 -15.35 -6.10
N LYS A 71 0.91 -15.98 -7.02
CA LYS A 71 2.02 -16.90 -6.71
C LYS A 71 3.26 -16.16 -6.20
N THR A 72 3.42 -14.89 -6.57
CA THR A 72 4.59 -14.09 -6.21
C THR A 72 4.20 -12.66 -5.83
N ARG A 73 5.04 -12.00 -5.03
CA ARG A 73 4.92 -10.56 -4.73
C ARG A 73 4.83 -9.72 -5.99
N ARG A 74 5.68 -10.00 -6.98
CA ARG A 74 5.73 -9.27 -8.24
C ARG A 74 4.41 -9.38 -9.02
N GLN A 75 3.82 -10.58 -9.04
CA GLN A 75 2.53 -10.80 -9.69
C GLN A 75 1.40 -10.05 -8.97
N ALA A 76 1.36 -10.10 -7.63
CA ALA A 76 0.37 -9.34 -6.86
C ALA A 76 0.47 -7.85 -7.16
N TYR A 77 1.70 -7.31 -7.17
CA TYR A 77 1.93 -5.89 -7.41
C TYR A 77 1.50 -5.47 -8.81
N ALA A 78 1.75 -6.31 -9.82
CA ALA A 78 1.27 -6.07 -11.17
C ALA A 78 -0.26 -5.98 -11.23
N PHE A 79 -0.98 -6.91 -10.58
CA PHE A 79 -2.45 -6.87 -10.53
C PHE A 79 -2.97 -5.58 -9.88
N TYR A 80 -2.39 -5.20 -8.74
CA TYR A 80 -2.80 -4.00 -8.03
C TYR A 80 -2.45 -2.70 -8.77
N ALA A 81 -1.30 -2.64 -9.44
CA ALA A 81 -0.91 -1.48 -10.25
C ALA A 81 -1.84 -1.32 -11.46
N ILE A 82 -2.16 -2.40 -12.16
CA ILE A 82 -3.12 -2.39 -13.28
C ILE A 82 -4.48 -1.92 -12.79
N ARG A 83 -4.98 -2.49 -11.68
CA ARG A 83 -6.29 -2.13 -11.16
C ARG A 83 -6.36 -0.68 -10.68
N PHE A 84 -5.31 -0.20 -10.02
CA PHE A 84 -5.20 1.20 -9.62
C PHE A 84 -5.24 2.12 -10.84
N ASN A 85 -4.48 1.82 -11.90
CA ASN A 85 -4.51 2.62 -13.13
C ASN A 85 -5.87 2.60 -13.84
N GLN A 86 -6.59 1.47 -13.81
CA GLN A 86 -7.93 1.38 -14.41
C GLN A 86 -8.96 2.27 -13.70
N GLU A 87 -8.90 2.37 -12.38
CA GLU A 87 -9.83 3.19 -11.58
C GLU A 87 -9.49 4.68 -11.61
N ASN A 88 -8.26 5.04 -11.96
CA ASN A 88 -7.77 6.44 -11.97
C ASN A 88 -7.50 6.96 -13.39
N ARG A 89 -7.91 6.23 -14.44
CA ARG A 89 -7.94 6.75 -15.82
C ARG A 89 -9.22 7.57 -15.99
N GLU A 90 -9.07 8.88 -15.95
CA GLU A 90 -10.01 9.85 -16.51
C GLU A 90 -9.99 9.78 -18.05
#